data_AF-A0A536SD84-F1
#
_entry.id   AF-A0A536SD84-F1
#
_cell.length_a   1.000
_cell.length_b   1.000
_cell.length_c   1.000
_cell.angle_alpha   90.00
_cell.angle_beta   90.00
_cell.angle_gamma   90.00
#
_symmetry.space_group_name_H-M   'P 1'
#
loop_
_entity.id
_entity.type
_entity.pdbx_description
1 polymer ?
#
loop_
_entity_poly.entity_id
_entity_poly.type
_entity_poly.pdbx_seq_one_letter_code
_entity_poly.pdbx_strand_id
1 'polypeptide(L)'
;MKVSVQRQDFDLGAEVRAISRDAKVGAVASFIGLVRDVRMTLEHYPGMTESAIGKIVEEAAGRWQVMDCTVIHRYGDLAPNDQIVLVAVASAHRADAFAA
;
A
#
# COMPACT_ATOMS: atom_id res chain seq x y z
N MET A 1 -1.65 7.94 -7.30
CA MET A 1 -0.85 6.83 -6.75
C MET A 1 0.12 7.36 -5.70
N LYS A 2 -0.04 6.92 -4.46
CA LYS A 2 0.78 7.32 -3.31
C LYS A 2 1.73 6.19 -2.94
N VAL A 3 3.02 6.51 -2.82
CA VAL A 3 4.06 5.60 -2.30
C VAL A 3 4.72 6.30 -1.11
N SER A 4 4.83 5.62 0.03
CA SER A 4 5.46 6.16 1.22
C SER A 4 6.24 5.11 2.00
N VAL A 5 7.45 5.49 2.42
CA VAL A 5 8.24 4.74 3.40
C VAL A 5 8.36 5.62 4.63
N GLN A 6 7.73 5.23 5.74
CA GLN A 6 7.55 6.09 6.91
C GLN A 6 7.74 5.32 8.23
N ARG A 7 7.96 6.02 9.34
CA ARG A 7 8.02 5.36 10.67
C ARG A 7 6.65 5.23 11.31
N GLN A 8 5.85 6.28 11.17
CA GLN A 8 4.55 6.43 11.81
C GLN A 8 3.57 5.38 11.29
N ASP A 9 2.63 5.00 12.15
CA ASP A 9 1.53 4.11 11.73
C ASP A 9 0.64 4.78 10.68
N PHE A 10 -0.17 3.98 10.00
CA PHE A 10 -1.14 4.44 9.01
C PHE A 10 -2.58 4.09 9.40
N ASP A 11 -3.53 4.87 8.91
CA ASP A 11 -4.96 4.63 9.09
C ASP A 11 -5.55 4.06 7.79
N LEU A 12 -5.89 2.77 7.78
CA LEU A 12 -6.48 2.10 6.61
C LEU A 12 -7.67 2.86 6.05
N GLY A 13 -8.58 3.32 6.92
CA GLY A 13 -9.81 3.99 6.50
C GLY A 13 -9.52 5.30 5.80
N ALA A 14 -8.54 6.06 6.27
CA ALA A 14 -8.12 7.33 5.66
C ALA A 14 -7.52 7.10 4.28
N GLU A 15 -6.66 6.10 4.12
CA GLU A 15 -6.02 5.78 2.85
C GLU A 15 -7.01 5.22 1.82
N VAL A 16 -7.93 4.32 2.25
CA VAL A 16 -9.01 3.82 1.37
C VAL A 16 -9.93 4.96 0.92
N ARG A 17 -10.33 5.85 1.85
CA ARG A 17 -11.14 7.04 1.50
C ARG A 17 -10.41 8.01 0.57
N ALA A 18 -9.08 8.03 0.58
CA ALA A 18 -8.31 8.89 -0.32
C ALA A 18 -8.39 8.39 -1.77
N ILE A 19 -8.27 7.07 -1.98
CA ILE A 19 -8.24 6.46 -3.32
C ILE A 19 -9.63 6.13 -3.90
N SER A 20 -10.69 6.21 -3.10
CA SER A 20 -12.07 5.87 -3.50
C SER A 20 -12.96 7.09 -3.79
N ARG A 21 -12.39 8.26 -4.07
CA ARG A 21 -13.16 9.52 -4.24
C ARG A 21 -13.80 9.67 -5.61
N ASP A 22 -13.26 9.03 -6.64
CA ASP A 22 -13.83 9.05 -7.98
C ASP A 22 -15.06 8.13 -8.04
N ALA A 23 -16.18 8.65 -8.55
CA ALA A 23 -17.44 7.92 -8.72
C ALA A 23 -17.33 6.72 -9.68
N LYS A 24 -16.26 6.64 -10.48
CA LYS A 24 -15.95 5.50 -11.34
C LYS A 24 -15.32 4.31 -10.59
N VAL A 25 -14.84 4.51 -9.36
CA VAL A 25 -14.29 3.42 -8.55
C VAL A 25 -15.42 2.51 -8.11
N GLY A 26 -15.38 1.25 -8.54
CA GLY A 26 -16.35 0.23 -8.18
C GLY A 26 -15.80 -0.85 -7.25
N ALA A 27 -14.48 -0.88 -7.03
CA ALA A 27 -13.83 -1.80 -6.12
C ALA A 27 -12.59 -1.17 -5.49
N VAL A 28 -12.37 -1.46 -4.21
CA VAL A 28 -11.09 -1.26 -3.52
C VAL A 28 -10.71 -2.59 -2.87
N ALA A 29 -9.52 -3.08 -3.17
CA ALA A 29 -8.91 -4.18 -2.44
C ALA A 29 -7.76 -3.63 -1.59
N SER A 30 -7.58 -4.17 -0.39
CA SER A 30 -6.47 -3.83 0.47
C SER A 30 -5.83 -5.04 1.11
N PHE A 31 -4.52 -4.93 1.32
CA PHE A 31 -3.71 -5.86 2.08
C PHE A 31 -3.00 -5.07 3.19
N ILE A 32 -3.14 -5.55 4.42
CA ILE A 32 -2.37 -5.07 5.56
C ILE A 32 -1.47 -6.21 6.02
N GLY A 33 -0.16 -5.99 5.97
CA GLY A 33 0.78 -6.86 6.66
C GLY A 33 0.92 -6.42 8.11
N LEU A 34 0.98 -7.39 9.00
CA LEU A 34 1.22 -7.20 10.43
C LEU A 34 2.52 -7.91 10.83
N VAL A 35 3.23 -7.36 11.80
CA VAL A 35 4.37 -8.07 12.42
C VAL A 35 3.84 -9.30 13.17
N ARG A 36 4.45 -10.46 12.93
CA ARG A 36 4.11 -11.73 13.60
C ARG A 36 5.11 -12.05 14.71
N ASP A 37 4.60 -12.61 15.79
CA ASP A 37 5.31 -13.26 16.91
C ASP A 37 6.32 -12.42 17.70
N VAL A 38 7.35 -11.88 17.05
CA VAL A 38 8.49 -11.21 17.69
C VAL A 38 8.70 -9.80 17.15
N ARG A 39 9.29 -8.95 18.00
CA ARG A 39 9.71 -7.60 17.62
C ARG A 39 10.73 -7.64 16.48
N MET A 40 10.66 -6.64 15.61
CA MET A 40 11.63 -6.47 14.54
C MET A 40 12.02 -5.00 14.37
N THR A 41 13.25 -4.76 13.93
CA THR A 41 13.72 -3.44 13.50
C THR A 41 13.98 -3.51 12.01
N LEU A 42 13.29 -2.68 11.23
CA LEU A 42 13.50 -2.57 9.79
C LEU A 42 14.18 -1.25 9.44
N GLU A 43 15.17 -1.33 8.58
CA GLU A 43 15.80 -0.18 7.95
C GLU A 43 15.55 -0.20 6.44
N HIS A 44 15.71 0.95 5.80
CA HIS A 44 15.55 1.08 4.36
C HIS A 44 16.65 1.99 3.79
N TYR A 45 16.78 2.01 2.47
CA TYR A 45 17.65 2.95 1.77
C TYR A 45 16.79 4.11 1.26
N PRO A 46 16.90 5.30 1.88
CA PRO A 46 16.04 6.43 1.52
C PRO A 46 16.10 6.75 0.02
N GLY A 47 14.93 6.92 -0.59
CA GLY A 47 14.76 7.18 -2.02
C GLY A 47 14.84 5.92 -2.89
N MET A 48 15.69 4.96 -2.57
CA MET A 48 15.81 3.72 -3.34
C MET A 48 14.60 2.80 -3.12
N THR A 49 14.17 2.64 -1.87
CA THR A 49 13.02 1.80 -1.53
C THR A 49 11.74 2.35 -2.13
N GLU A 50 11.51 3.66 -2.03
CA GLU A 50 10.37 4.35 -2.66
C GLU A 50 10.39 4.20 -4.18
N SER A 51 11.56 4.35 -4.82
CA SER A 51 11.70 4.16 -6.26
C SER A 51 11.39 2.72 -6.70
N ALA A 52 11.85 1.72 -5.93
CA ALA A 52 11.56 0.32 -6.23
C ALA A 52 10.06 0.01 -6.11
N ILE A 53 9.40 0.49 -5.06
CA ILE A 53 7.95 0.34 -4.89
C ILE A 53 7.20 1.06 -6.02
N GLY A 54 7.64 2.28 -6.38
CA GLY A 54 7.06 3.04 -7.49
C GLY A 54 7.08 2.27 -8.81
N LYS A 55 8.19 1.60 -9.14
CA LYS A 55 8.29 0.75 -10.34
C LYS A 55 7.31 -0.44 -10.33
N ILE A 56 7.10 -1.06 -9.17
CA ILE A 56 6.14 -2.16 -9.03
C ILE A 56 4.72 -1.64 -9.27
N VAL A 57 4.39 -0.47 -8.73
CA VAL A 57 3.10 0.20 -8.95
C VAL A 57 2.90 0.53 -10.43
N GLU A 58 3.92 1.06 -11.10
CA GLU A 58 3.88 1.33 -12.55
C GLU A 58 3.69 0.05 -13.37
N GLU A 59 4.38 -1.03 -13.02
CA GLU A 59 4.24 -2.34 -13.66
C GLU A 59 2.82 -2.90 -13.49
N ALA A 60 2.24 -2.78 -12.29
CA ALA A 60 0.86 -3.19 -12.04
C ALA A 60 -0.14 -2.35 -12.84
N ALA A 61 0.03 -1.04 -12.89
CA ALA A 61 -0.81 -0.13 -13.68
C ALA A 61 -0.69 -0.39 -15.19
N GLY A 62 0.44 -0.95 -15.66
CA GLY A 62 0.62 -1.40 -17.03
C GLY A 62 -0.08 -2.72 -17.37
N ARG A 63 -0.41 -3.54 -16.36
CA ARG A 63 -1.02 -4.88 -16.52
C ARG A 63 -2.52 -4.91 -16.23
N TRP A 64 -2.99 -4.09 -15.29
CA TRP A 64 -4.37 -4.06 -14.82
C TRP A 64 -4.95 -2.65 -14.85
N GLN A 65 -6.28 -2.53 -14.85
CA GLN A 65 -6.97 -1.23 -14.85
C GLN A 65 -6.98 -0.60 -13.44
N VAL A 66 -5.80 -0.22 -12.95
CA VAL A 66 -5.65 0.49 -11.68
C VAL A 66 -6.03 1.96 -11.87
N MET A 67 -7.02 2.42 -11.10
CA MET A 67 -7.46 3.83 -11.13
C MET A 67 -6.65 4.68 -10.15
N ASP A 68 -6.41 4.16 -8.95
CA ASP A 68 -5.51 4.76 -7.97
C ASP A 68 -5.01 3.67 -7.01
N CYS A 69 -3.93 3.96 -6.29
CA CYS A 69 -3.41 3.07 -5.27
C CYS A 69 -2.63 3.81 -4.19
N THR A 70 -2.53 3.19 -3.03
CA THR A 70 -1.66 3.61 -1.93
C THR A 70 -0.80 2.44 -1.49
N VAL A 71 0.52 2.65 -1.47
CA VAL A 71 1.48 1.73 -0.87
C VAL A 71 2.22 2.45 0.25
N ILE A 72 2.13 1.95 1.47
CA ILE A 72 2.86 2.46 2.63
C ILE A 72 3.64 1.31 3.24
N HIS A 73 4.95 1.47 3.39
CA HIS A 73 5.79 0.52 4.12
C HIS A 73 6.41 1.20 5.33
N ARG A 74 6.28 0.57 6.50
CA ARG A 74 6.85 1.09 7.74
C ARG A 74 8.27 0.61 7.98
N TYR A 75 9.07 1.45 8.62
CA TYR A 75 10.42 1.13 9.09
C TYR A 75 10.63 1.62 10.53
N GLY A 76 11.72 1.19 11.15
CA GLY A 76 12.03 1.39 12.57
C GLY A 76 11.65 0.17 13.40
N ASP A 77 11.50 0.41 14.71
CA ASP A 77 11.14 -0.63 15.68
C ASP A 77 9.64 -0.92 15.63
N LEU A 78 9.29 -2.19 15.42
CA LEU A 78 7.91 -2.65 15.28
C LEU A 78 7.65 -3.82 16.23
N ALA A 79 6.51 -3.75 16.92
CA ALA A 79 6.04 -4.77 17.84
C ALA A 79 5.11 -5.80 17.16
N PRO A 80 4.95 -7.00 17.72
CA PRO A 80 3.94 -7.94 17.26
C PRO A 80 2.56 -7.27 17.16
N ASN A 81 1.84 -7.55 16.07
CA ASN A 81 0.58 -6.92 15.66
C ASN A 81 0.65 -5.47 15.17
N ASP A 82 1.82 -4.82 15.14
CA ASP A 82 1.96 -3.53 14.46
C ASP A 82 1.69 -3.71 12.96
N GLN A 83 0.94 -2.77 12.38
CA GLN A 83 0.80 -2.68 10.93
C GLN A 83 2.16 -2.32 10.33
N ILE A 84 2.64 -3.09 9.35
CA ILE A 84 3.96 -2.87 8.75
C ILE A 84 3.87 -2.46 7.28
N VAL A 85 2.85 -2.92 6.57
CA VAL A 85 2.66 -2.57 5.16
C VAL A 85 1.18 -2.43 4.85
N LEU A 86 0.85 -1.41 4.05
CA LEU A 86 -0.43 -1.25 3.40
C LEU A 86 -0.21 -1.29 1.89
N VAL A 87 -1.00 -2.10 1.20
CA VAL A 87 -1.25 -1.97 -0.24
C VAL A 87 -2.75 -1.82 -0.40
N ALA A 88 -3.21 -0.73 -1.02
CA ALA A 88 -4.61 -0.52 -1.34
C ALA A 88 -4.74 -0.11 -2.80
N VAL A 89 -5.59 -0.79 -3.55
CA VAL A 89 -5.76 -0.61 -5.00
C VAL A 89 -7.23 -0.34 -5.29
N ALA A 90 -7.50 0.75 -6.00
CA ALA A 90 -8.82 1.12 -6.49
C ALA A 90 -8.93 0.83 -7.99
N SER A 91 -10.05 0.23 -8.40
CA SER A 91 -10.38 -0.02 -9.80
C SER A 91 -11.89 0.05 -10.04
N ALA A 92 -12.30 -0.04 -11.31
CA ALA A 92 -13.72 -0.13 -11.66
C ALA A 92 -14.35 -1.46 -11.20
N HIS A 93 -13.57 -2.55 -11.17
CA HIS A 93 -14.09 -3.90 -10.93
C HIS A 93 -13.15 -4.75 -10.07
N ARG A 94 -13.75 -5.59 -9.21
CA ARG A 94 -13.01 -6.40 -8.23
C ARG A 94 -11.86 -7.23 -8.81
N ALA A 95 -11.99 -7.72 -10.04
CA ALA A 95 -10.98 -8.58 -10.66
C ALA A 95 -9.63 -7.87 -10.77
N ASP A 96 -9.62 -6.65 -11.30
CA ASP A 96 -8.40 -5.85 -11.41
C ASP A 96 -7.90 -5.38 -10.05
N ALA A 97 -8.80 -5.04 -9.11
CA ALA A 97 -8.39 -4.62 -7.77
C ALA A 97 -7.68 -5.73 -6.99
N PHE A 98 -8.12 -6.99 -7.13
CA PHE A 98 -7.50 -8.13 -6.45
C PHE A 98 -6.25 -8.66 -7.16
N ALA A 99 -6.18 -8.54 -8.48
CA ALA A 99 -5.08 -9.10 -9.26
C ALA A 99 -3.84 -8.17 -9.31
N ALA A 100 -4.06 -6.86 -9.22
CA ALA A 100 -3.01 -5.84 -9.21
C ALA A 100 -2.29 -5.74 -7.86
#